data_AF-A0A5E7MLJ5-F1
#
_entry.id   AF-A0A5E7MLJ5-F1
#
_cell.length_a   1.000
_cell.length_b   1.000
_cell.length_c   1.000
_cell.angle_alpha   90.00
_cell.angle_beta   90.00
_cell.angle_gamma   90.00
#
_symmetry.space_group_name_H-M   'P 1'
#
loop_
_entity.id
_entity.type
_entity.pdbx_description
1 polymer ?
#
loop_
_entity_poly.entity_id
_entity_poly.type
_entity_poly.pdbx_seq_one_letter_code
_entity_poly.pdbx_strand_id
1 'polypeptide(L)'
;MFKITPNPPETDPISGDESPDAKKFNEAVDRALSHYLGPTPNPDIMATPYQPSTMFTANPKTKTEELLVNASESLGSASVMLGDVIGLVRGPARKTLQGIAQVVMLGELAVNQALDNVVPVE
;
A
#
# COMPACT_ATOMS: atom_id res chain seq x y z
N MET A 1 41.10 31.84 -23.39
CA MET A 1 40.86 32.22 -21.98
C MET A 1 40.37 30.99 -21.25
N PHE A 2 41.21 30.40 -20.40
CA PHE A 2 40.83 29.28 -19.55
C PHE A 2 40.09 29.85 -18.33
N LYS A 3 38.86 29.39 -18.07
CA LYS A 3 38.19 29.69 -16.80
C LYS A 3 38.95 28.92 -15.71
N ILE A 4 39.59 29.64 -14.80
CA ILE A 4 40.06 29.09 -13.54
C ILE A 4 38.79 28.88 -12.70
N THR A 5 38.28 27.66 -12.68
CA THR A 5 37.22 27.26 -11.75
C THR A 5 37.85 27.21 -10.36
N PRO A 6 37.39 28.00 -9.37
CA PRO A 6 37.86 27.84 -8.00
C PRO A 6 37.42 26.46 -7.51
N ASN A 7 38.34 25.67 -6.95
CA ASN A 7 37.95 24.46 -6.23
C ASN A 7 36.97 24.84 -5.10
N PRO A 8 35.94 24.01 -4.83
CA PRO A 8 35.09 24.21 -3.66
C PRO A 8 35.96 24.17 -2.39
N PRO A 9 35.62 24.93 -1.34
CA PRO A 9 36.36 24.89 -0.10
C PRO A 9 36.37 23.44 0.41
N GLU A 10 37.53 23.00 0.92
CA GLU A 10 37.61 21.74 1.65
C GLU A 10 36.66 21.85 2.83
N THR A 11 35.52 21.16 2.74
CA THR A 11 34.67 20.90 3.89
C THR A 11 35.50 20.00 4.81
N ASP A 12 36.06 20.58 5.86
CA ASP A 12 36.62 19.80 6.95
C ASP A 12 35.58 18.75 7.36
N PRO A 13 35.94 17.45 7.37
CA PRO A 13 35.05 16.41 7.81
C PRO A 13 34.85 16.63 9.31
N ILE A 14 33.73 17.26 9.68
CA ILE A 14 33.15 17.42 11.01
C ILE A 14 33.97 16.66 12.05
N SER A 15 35.07 17.27 12.50
CA SER A 15 35.83 16.77 13.63
C SER A 15 34.93 17.03 14.82
N GLY A 16 34.44 15.95 15.43
CA GLY A 16 33.51 16.00 16.56
C GLY A 16 34.11 16.83 17.68
N ASP A 17 33.68 18.09 17.76
CA ASP A 17 34.03 18.98 18.85
C ASP A 17 33.31 18.42 20.10
N GLU A 18 34.04 17.76 21.01
CA GLU A 18 33.49 17.18 22.25
C GLU A 18 33.14 18.26 23.30
N SER A 19 32.75 19.45 22.84
CA SER A 19 32.22 20.50 23.68
C SER A 19 30.86 20.07 24.27
N PRO A 20 30.55 20.40 25.53
CA PRO A 20 29.26 20.07 26.14
C PRO A 20 28.06 20.60 25.35
N ASP A 21 28.24 21.65 24.56
CA ASP A 21 27.17 22.23 23.74
C ASP A 21 26.95 21.47 22.43
N ALA A 22 27.99 20.88 21.84
CA ALA A 22 27.87 19.98 20.69
C ALA A 22 27.14 18.67 21.07
N LYS A 23 27.39 18.17 22.28
CA LYS A 23 26.67 17.00 22.81
C LYS A 23 25.17 17.27 22.99
N LYS A 24 24.81 18.45 23.53
CA LYS A 24 23.41 18.88 23.65
C LYS A 24 22.76 19.07 22.28
N PHE A 25 23.50 19.58 21.30
CA PHE A 25 23.02 19.73 19.93
C PHE A 25 22.72 18.36 19.31
N ASN A 26 23.66 17.40 19.39
CA ASN A 26 23.44 16.04 18.89
C ASN A 26 22.27 15.34 19.58
N GLU A 27 22.11 15.51 20.89
CA GLU A 27 20.96 14.98 21.63
C GLU A 27 19.63 15.61 21.18
N ALA A 28 19.63 16.92 20.91
CA ALA A 28 18.46 17.62 20.38
C ALA A 28 18.12 17.17 18.95
N VAL A 29 19.14 16.92 18.12
CA VAL A 29 19.00 16.37 16.76
C VAL A 29 18.43 14.96 16.80
N ASP A 30 18.97 14.07 17.63
CA ASP A 30 18.49 12.70 17.78
C ASP A 30 17.06 12.66 18.32
N ARG A 31 16.71 13.56 19.25
CA ARG A 31 15.35 13.73 19.75
C ARG A 31 14.40 14.24 18.66
N ALA A 32 14.82 15.20 17.84
CA ALA A 32 14.01 15.71 16.74
C ALA A 32 13.80 14.65 15.65
N LEU A 33 14.87 13.94 15.26
CA LEU A 33 14.80 12.82 14.33
C LEU A 33 13.89 11.71 14.85
N SER A 34 14.00 11.33 16.13
CA SER A 34 13.13 10.34 16.76
C SER A 34 11.66 10.77 16.76
N HIS A 35 11.39 12.08 16.94
CA HIS A 35 10.03 12.61 16.92
C HIS A 35 9.40 12.63 15.51
N TYR A 36 10.17 12.92 14.47
CA TYR A 36 9.65 13.02 13.10
C TYR A 36 9.76 11.73 12.28
N LEU A 37 10.76 10.89 12.55
CA LEU A 37 11.06 9.68 11.80
C LEU A 37 10.84 8.39 12.62
N GLY A 38 10.59 8.51 13.91
CA GLY A 38 10.20 7.37 14.75
C GLY A 38 8.84 6.80 14.32
N PRO A 39 8.54 5.55 14.73
CA PRO A 39 7.26 4.94 14.43
C PRO A 39 6.14 5.85 14.92
N THR A 40 5.26 6.27 14.01
CA THR A 40 4.16 7.18 14.31
C THR A 40 3.32 6.65 15.47
N PRO A 41 2.88 7.50 16.41
CA PRO A 41 2.16 7.09 17.62
C PRO A 41 0.69 6.70 17.37
N ASN A 42 0.34 6.30 16.13
CA ASN A 42 -0.93 5.63 15.83
C ASN A 42 -0.68 4.13 15.60
N PRO A 43 -0.31 3.37 16.65
CA PRO A 43 -0.26 1.91 16.56
C PRO A 43 -1.65 1.33 16.29
N ASP A 44 -2.74 2.08 16.55
CA ASP A 44 -4.12 1.60 16.41
C ASP A 44 -4.51 1.21 14.98
N ILE A 45 -3.88 1.80 13.96
CA ILE A 45 -4.13 1.40 12.56
C ILE A 45 -3.54 0.01 12.27
N MET A 46 -2.53 -0.42 13.05
CA MET A 46 -1.83 -1.70 12.92
C MET A 46 -2.12 -2.67 14.09
N ALA A 47 -2.89 -2.25 15.11
CA ALA A 47 -2.99 -2.95 16.39
C ALA A 47 -3.87 -4.20 16.36
N THR A 48 -4.87 -4.24 15.48
CA THR A 48 -5.75 -5.40 15.36
C THR A 48 -5.49 -6.10 14.03
N PRO A 49 -4.92 -7.32 14.05
CA PRO A 49 -4.90 -8.19 12.89
C PRO A 49 -6.31 -8.34 12.33
N TYR A 50 -6.44 -8.34 11.00
CA TYR A 50 -7.71 -8.64 10.36
C TYR A 50 -8.23 -9.99 10.84
N GLN A 51 -9.37 -9.99 11.53
CA GLN A 51 -10.07 -11.21 11.90
C GLN A 51 -11.18 -11.46 10.86
N PRO A 52 -11.07 -12.52 10.04
CA PRO A 52 -12.13 -12.87 9.11
C PRO A 52 -13.43 -13.13 9.87
N SER A 53 -14.56 -12.64 9.36
CA SER A 53 -15.86 -12.97 9.94
C SER A 53 -16.12 -14.47 9.82
N THR A 54 -16.55 -15.12 10.90
CA THR A 54 -16.97 -16.53 10.88
C THR A 54 -18.43 -16.71 10.49
N MET A 55 -19.20 -15.62 10.38
CA MET A 55 -20.62 -15.63 10.01
C MET A 55 -20.85 -16.15 8.59
N PHE A 56 -19.92 -15.90 7.67
CA PHE A 56 -19.99 -16.36 6.30
C PHE A 56 -18.76 -17.20 5.99
N THR A 57 -18.97 -18.42 5.49
CA THR A 57 -17.90 -19.33 5.10
C THR A 57 -18.28 -20.02 3.79
N ALA A 58 -17.28 -20.35 2.97
CA ALA A 58 -17.49 -21.19 1.80
C ALA A 58 -17.87 -22.60 2.26
N ASN A 59 -18.90 -23.19 1.65
CA ASN A 59 -19.29 -24.55 1.95
C ASN A 59 -18.20 -25.52 1.46
N PRO A 60 -17.53 -26.28 2.35
CA PRO A 60 -16.40 -27.15 2.00
C PRO A 60 -16.78 -28.33 1.10
N LYS A 61 -18.08 -28.61 0.93
CA LYS A 61 -18.58 -29.64 0.01
C LYS A 61 -18.74 -29.16 -1.43
N THR A 62 -18.66 -27.85 -1.66
CA THR A 62 -18.78 -27.24 -2.99
C THR A 62 -17.50 -27.46 -3.76
N LYS A 63 -17.60 -27.75 -5.06
CA LYS A 63 -16.40 -27.90 -5.88
C LYS A 63 -15.67 -26.57 -6.00
N THR A 64 -14.34 -26.60 -6.04
CA THR A 64 -13.51 -25.39 -6.20
C THR A 64 -13.88 -24.63 -7.47
N GLU A 65 -14.12 -25.33 -8.58
CA GLU A 65 -14.60 -24.74 -9.84
C GLU A 65 -15.88 -23.92 -9.65
N GLU A 66 -16.91 -24.49 -9.02
CA GLU A 66 -18.19 -23.80 -8.75
C GLU A 66 -17.99 -22.56 -7.87
N LEU A 67 -17.12 -22.64 -6.85
CA LEU A 67 -16.77 -21.50 -6.01
C LEU A 67 -16.06 -20.39 -6.80
N LEU A 68 -15.15 -20.76 -7.70
CA LEU A 68 -14.39 -19.83 -8.54
C LEU A 68 -15.28 -19.18 -9.62
N VAL A 69 -16.20 -19.93 -10.23
CA VAL A 69 -17.20 -19.39 -11.17
C VAL A 69 -18.08 -18.35 -10.47
N ASN A 70 -18.64 -18.70 -9.31
CA ASN A 70 -19.44 -17.76 -8.53
C ASN A 70 -18.64 -16.53 -8.08
N ALA A 71 -17.37 -16.71 -7.71
CA ALA A 71 -16.49 -15.60 -7.35
C ALA A 71 -16.19 -14.70 -8.56
N SER A 72 -15.95 -15.27 -9.73
CA SER A 72 -15.75 -14.53 -10.99
C SER A 72 -16.99 -13.68 -11.33
N GLU A 73 -18.18 -14.28 -11.31
CA GLU A 73 -19.45 -13.58 -11.56
C GLU A 73 -19.71 -12.47 -10.53
N SER A 74 -19.41 -12.72 -9.25
CA SER A 74 -19.56 -11.74 -8.17
C SER A 74 -18.60 -10.55 -8.35
N LEU A 75 -17.36 -10.80 -8.75
CA LEU A 75 -16.35 -9.77 -9.00
C LEU A 75 -16.67 -8.96 -10.26
N GLY A 76 -17.09 -9.61 -11.34
CA GLY A 76 -17.57 -8.92 -12.54
C GLY A 76 -18.79 -8.04 -12.25
N SER A 77 -19.73 -8.53 -11.44
CA SER A 77 -20.87 -7.73 -10.96
C SER A 77 -20.41 -6.51 -10.14
N ALA A 78 -19.42 -6.70 -9.25
CA ALA A 78 -18.84 -5.59 -8.48
C ALA A 78 -18.13 -4.56 -9.37
N SER A 79 -17.43 -5.00 -10.41
CA SER A 79 -16.80 -4.13 -11.41
C SER A 79 -17.84 -3.24 -12.11
N VAL A 80 -18.99 -3.80 -12.51
CA VAL A 80 -20.10 -3.04 -13.12
C VAL A 80 -20.69 -2.03 -12.13
N MET A 81 -21.03 -2.45 -10.90
CA MET A 81 -21.58 -1.56 -9.88
C MET A 81 -20.63 -0.41 -9.53
N LEU A 82 -19.32 -0.68 -9.46
CA LEU A 82 -18.32 0.36 -9.25
C LEU A 82 -18.25 1.33 -10.43
N GLY A 83 -18.33 0.82 -11.66
CA GLY A 83 -18.40 1.65 -12.87
C GLY A 83 -19.55 2.64 -12.84
N ASP A 84 -20.75 2.18 -12.47
CA ASP A 84 -21.94 3.01 -12.34
C ASP A 84 -21.72 4.13 -11.32
N VAL A 85 -21.19 3.82 -10.13
CA VAL A 85 -20.97 4.81 -9.07
C VAL A 85 -19.84 5.79 -9.43
N ILE A 86 -18.75 5.33 -10.06
CA ILE A 86 -17.65 6.19 -10.55
C ILE A 86 -18.19 7.23 -11.53
N GLY A 87 -19.16 6.86 -12.36
CA GLY A 87 -19.87 7.76 -13.28
C GLY A 87 -20.53 8.95 -12.57
N LEU A 88 -21.03 8.74 -11.35
CA LEU A 88 -21.81 9.71 -10.58
C LEU A 88 -20.95 10.66 -9.72
N VAL A 89 -19.70 10.30 -9.42
CA VAL A 89 -18.83 11.10 -8.53
C VAL A 89 -17.74 11.88 -9.28
N ARG A 90 -17.22 12.93 -8.64
CA ARG A 90 -16.15 13.80 -9.17
C ARG A 90 -15.00 13.98 -8.18
N GLY A 91 -13.89 14.55 -8.66
CA GLY A 91 -12.75 14.94 -7.81
C GLY A 91 -12.04 13.74 -7.18
N PRO A 92 -11.43 13.92 -5.98
CA PRO A 92 -10.66 12.88 -5.31
C PRO A 92 -11.45 11.59 -5.05
N ALA A 93 -12.73 11.68 -4.69
CA ALA A 93 -13.58 10.51 -4.44
C ALA A 93 -13.70 9.60 -5.67
N ARG A 94 -13.77 10.18 -6.88
CA ARG A 94 -13.72 9.41 -8.14
C ARG A 94 -12.41 8.63 -8.26
N LYS A 95 -11.28 9.25 -7.91
CA LYS A 95 -9.97 8.58 -7.98
C LYS A 95 -9.85 7.44 -6.97
N THR A 96 -10.40 7.61 -5.78
CA THR A 96 -10.49 6.54 -4.78
C THR A 96 -11.30 5.35 -5.31
N LEU A 97 -12.50 5.60 -5.85
CA LEU A 97 -13.32 4.52 -6.42
C LEU A 97 -12.68 3.86 -7.63
N GLN A 98 -11.99 4.62 -8.49
CA GLN A 98 -11.20 4.06 -9.59
C GLN A 98 -10.10 3.12 -9.08
N GLY A 99 -9.42 3.47 -7.99
CA GLY A 99 -8.45 2.59 -7.34
C GLY A 99 -9.08 1.30 -6.81
N ILE A 100 -10.25 1.39 -6.17
CA ILE A 100 -10.99 0.22 -5.68
C ILE A 100 -11.41 -0.67 -6.87
N ALA A 101 -11.95 -0.09 -7.94
CA ALA A 101 -12.31 -0.83 -9.15
C ALA A 101 -11.10 -1.55 -9.76
N GLN A 102 -9.93 -0.91 -9.76
CA GLN A 102 -8.70 -1.54 -10.22
C GLN A 102 -8.33 -2.77 -9.37
N VAL A 103 -8.46 -2.70 -8.04
CA VAL A 103 -8.21 -3.85 -7.15
C VAL A 103 -9.22 -4.98 -7.41
N VAL A 104 -10.50 -4.66 -7.61
CA VAL A 104 -11.53 -5.66 -7.93
C VAL A 104 -11.24 -6.36 -9.26
N MET A 105 -10.93 -5.62 -10.32
CA MET A 105 -10.58 -6.19 -11.62
C MET A 105 -9.33 -7.07 -11.57
N LEU A 106 -8.33 -6.73 -10.75
CA LEU A 106 -7.16 -7.58 -10.53
C LEU A 106 -7.52 -8.87 -9.80
N GLY A 107 -8.44 -8.81 -8.83
CA GLY A 107 -8.99 -9.99 -8.17
C GLY A 107 -9.76 -10.89 -9.14
N GLU A 108 -10.58 -10.30 -10.00
CA GLU A 108 -11.33 -11.00 -11.05
C GLU A 108 -10.38 -11.75 -12.00
N LEU A 109 -9.32 -11.09 -12.45
CA LEU A 109 -8.28 -11.70 -13.28
C LEU A 109 -7.60 -12.89 -12.59
N ALA A 110 -7.23 -12.74 -11.32
CA ALA A 110 -6.61 -13.82 -10.55
C ALA A 110 -7.56 -15.01 -10.33
N VAL A 111 -8.85 -14.75 -10.09
CA VAL A 111 -9.89 -15.79 -9.97
C VAL A 111 -10.11 -16.51 -11.29
N ASN A 112 -10.19 -15.78 -12.40
CA ASN A 112 -10.32 -16.37 -13.73
C ASN A 112 -9.11 -17.26 -14.07
N GLN A 113 -7.89 -16.80 -13.77
CA GLN A 113 -6.70 -17.63 -13.93
C GLN A 113 -6.73 -18.88 -13.03
N ALA A 114 -7.22 -18.76 -11.79
CA ALA A 114 -7.39 -19.91 -10.91
C ALA A 114 -8.43 -20.89 -11.45
N LEU A 115 -9.50 -20.38 -12.07
CA LEU A 115 -10.53 -21.18 -12.73
C LEU A 115 -9.96 -21.95 -13.93
N ASP A 116 -9.19 -21.28 -14.78
CA ASP A 116 -8.50 -21.90 -15.93
C ASP A 116 -7.56 -23.04 -15.49
N ASN A 117 -6.97 -22.97 -14.30
CA ASN A 117 -6.09 -24.02 -13.78
C ASN A 117 -6.85 -25.26 -13.25
N VAL A 118 -8.12 -25.13 -12.89
CA VAL A 118 -8.93 -26.24 -12.36
C VAL A 118 -9.87 -26.84 -13.40
N VAL A 119 -10.20 -26.11 -14.46
CA VAL A 119 -10.96 -26.60 -15.59
C VAL A 119 -10.01 -27.33 -16.55
N PRO A 120 -10.25 -28.61 -16.89
CA PRO A 120 -9.42 -29.32 -17.86
C PRO A 120 -9.49 -28.64 -19.23
N VAL A 121 -8.34 -28.42 -19.84
CA VAL A 121 -8.26 -28.07 -21.27
C VAL A 121 -8.45 -29.37 -22.05
N GLU A 122 -9.60 -29.52 -22.72
CA GLU A 122 -9.84 -30.62 -23.68
C GLU A 122 -8.93 -30.52 -24.91
#